data_AF-A0AAD0KVR3-F1
#
_entry.id   AF-A0AAD0KVR3-F1
#
_cell.length_a   1.000
_cell.length_b   1.000
_cell.length_c   1.000
_cell.angle_alpha   90.00
_cell.angle_beta   90.00
_cell.angle_gamma   90.00
#
_symmetry.space_group_name_H-M   'P 1'
#
loop_
_entity.id
_entity.type
_entity.pdbx_description
1 polymer ?
#
loop_
_entity_poly.entity_id
_entity_poly.type
_entity_poly.pdbx_seq_one_letter_code
_entity_poly.pdbx_strand_id
1 'polypeptide(L)'
;MFLIQGGTTMQYRLPSMVTRPTQDIGDLVRGDIDRCLTELDVTFGKPWGPLTLVRGEVEIIDVPHKLIKPRRFDMTVLLNSVNLRRVQIEVSPRRRPGRDNAEQTPSP
;
A
#
# COMPACT_ATOMS: atom_id res chain seq x y z
N MET A 1 -3.26 -5.47 -10.71
CA MET A 1 -1.78 -5.69 -10.68
C MET A 1 -1.20 -4.81 -9.59
N PHE A 2 -0.56 -5.43 -8.60
CA PHE A 2 0.05 -4.80 -7.42
C PHE A 2 1.58 -4.71 -7.57
N LEU A 3 2.16 -3.65 -7.01
CA LEU A 3 3.59 -3.40 -7.02
C LEU A 3 4.00 -2.92 -5.63
N ILE A 4 4.76 -3.74 -4.90
CA ILE A 4 5.34 -3.35 -3.61
C ILE A 4 6.38 -2.26 -3.87
N GLN A 5 6.26 -1.15 -3.14
CA GLN A 5 7.13 0.01 -3.16
C GLN A 5 7.69 0.35 -1.76
N GLY A 6 8.61 1.31 -1.72
CA GLY A 6 9.17 1.85 -0.48
C GLY A 6 10.18 0.94 0.20
N GLY A 7 10.29 1.08 1.53
CA GLY A 7 11.25 0.32 2.34
C GLY A 7 11.04 -1.20 2.25
N THR A 8 9.80 -1.64 2.05
CA THR A 8 9.43 -3.06 1.94
C THR A 8 10.04 -3.69 0.69
N THR A 9 10.06 -2.99 -0.44
CA THR A 9 10.72 -3.46 -1.66
C THR A 9 12.22 -3.58 -1.47
N MET A 10 12.84 -2.63 -0.75
CA MET A 10 14.28 -2.69 -0.49
C MET A 10 14.62 -3.87 0.42
N GLN A 11 13.85 -4.09 1.50
CA GLN A 11 14.03 -5.25 2.37
C GLN A 11 13.81 -6.59 1.65
N TYR A 12 12.86 -6.64 0.73
CA TYR A 12 12.60 -7.85 -0.05
C TYR A 12 13.74 -8.15 -1.06
N ARG A 13 14.35 -7.12 -1.64
CA ARG A 13 15.34 -7.26 -2.72
C ARG A 13 16.79 -7.26 -2.25
N LEU A 14 17.10 -6.66 -1.11
CA LEU A 14 18.45 -6.50 -0.60
C LEU A 14 18.64 -7.30 0.69
N PRO A 15 19.88 -7.74 1.00
CA PRO A 15 20.16 -8.40 2.27
C PRO A 15 19.71 -7.54 3.46
N SER A 16 19.09 -8.15 4.45
CA SER A 16 18.50 -7.46 5.61
C SER A 16 19.48 -6.57 6.40
N MET A 17 20.78 -6.86 6.34
CA MET A 17 21.86 -6.08 6.97
C MET A 17 22.10 -4.69 6.34
N VAL A 18 21.65 -4.44 5.10
CA VAL A 18 21.88 -3.16 4.38
C VAL A 18 20.63 -2.28 4.26
N THR A 19 19.52 -2.69 4.88
CA THR A 19 18.24 -1.99 4.79
C THR A 19 17.74 -1.54 6.15
N ARG A 20 17.22 -0.32 6.24
CA ARG A 20 16.55 0.14 7.47
C ARG A 20 15.29 -0.72 7.74
N PRO A 21 15.01 -1.06 9.01
CA PRO A 21 13.77 -1.74 9.36
C PRO A 21 12.57 -0.86 8.99
N THR A 22 11.68 -1.35 8.11
CA THR A 22 10.38 -0.72 7.84
C THR A 22 9.27 -1.49 8.56
N GLN A 23 8.30 -0.75 9.09
CA GLN A 23 7.10 -1.34 9.67
C GLN A 23 5.88 -1.25 8.77
N ASP A 24 6.01 -0.47 7.69
CA ASP A 24 4.93 -0.17 6.76
C ASP A 24 5.13 -0.92 5.45
N ILE A 25 4.02 -1.22 4.78
CA ILE A 25 3.98 -1.72 3.41
C ILE A 25 3.46 -0.60 2.51
N GLY A 26 4.30 -0.14 1.59
CA GLY A 26 3.89 0.77 0.52
C GLY A 26 3.54 -0.02 -0.73
N ASP A 27 2.37 0.25 -1.32
CA ASP A 27 1.93 -0.40 -2.56
C ASP A 27 1.45 0.59 -3.62
N LEU A 28 1.67 0.21 -4.88
CA LEU A 28 1.20 0.94 -6.04
C LEU A 28 0.19 0.12 -6.85
N VAL A 29 -1.00 0.68 -7.02
CA VAL A 29 -2.09 0.01 -7.75
C VAL A 29 -2.16 0.54 -9.17
N ARG A 30 -2.13 -0.38 -10.13
CA ARG A 30 -2.54 -0.11 -11.52
C ARG A 30 -4.05 -0.30 -11.65
N GLY A 31 -4.80 0.80 -11.67
CA GLY A 31 -6.25 0.78 -11.85
C GLY A 31 -6.97 1.51 -10.72
N ASP A 32 -8.22 1.12 -10.49
CA ASP A 32 -9.08 1.66 -9.44
C ASP A 32 -8.66 1.11 -8.07
N ILE A 33 -8.45 2.01 -7.11
CA ILE A 33 -8.06 1.65 -5.74
C ILE A 33 -9.23 1.02 -4.99
N ASP A 34 -10.47 1.46 -5.23
CA ASP A 34 -11.62 0.97 -4.48
C ASP A 34 -11.90 -0.49 -4.86
N ARG A 35 -11.85 -0.80 -6.16
CA ARG A 35 -11.85 -2.18 -6.64
C ARG A 35 -10.73 -3.02 -6.03
N CYS A 36 -9.52 -2.48 -5.96
CA CYS A 36 -8.38 -3.16 -5.34
C CYS A 36 -8.64 -3.48 -3.85
N LEU A 37 -9.21 -2.54 -3.10
CA LEU A 37 -9.58 -2.76 -1.69
C LEU A 37 -10.66 -3.83 -1.56
N THR A 38 -11.66 -3.84 -2.44
CA THR A 38 -12.66 -4.92 -2.48
C THR A 38 -12.04 -6.29 -2.75
N GLU A 39 -11.11 -6.38 -3.71
CA GLU A 39 -10.39 -7.62 -4.01
C GLU A 39 -9.49 -8.06 -2.83
N LEU A 40 -8.91 -7.11 -2.08
CA LEU A 40 -8.16 -7.37 -0.86
C LEU A 40 -9.05 -7.94 0.25
N ASP A 41 -10.25 -7.38 0.47
CA ASP A 41 -11.20 -7.89 1.46
C ASP A 41 -11.61 -9.34 1.18
N VAL A 42 -11.93 -9.64 -0.08
CA VAL A 42 -12.22 -11.01 -0.52
C VAL A 42 -11.02 -11.93 -0.29
N THR A 43 -9.81 -11.42 -0.47
CA THR A 43 -8.57 -12.20 -0.32
C THR A 43 -8.22 -12.44 1.14
N PHE A 44 -8.43 -11.46 2.03
CA PHE A 44 -8.22 -11.61 3.47
C PHE A 44 -9.24 -12.55 4.11
N GLY A 45 -10.47 -12.62 3.57
CA GLY A 45 -11.49 -13.58 4.01
C GLY A 45 -11.23 -15.04 3.63
N LYS A 46 -10.24 -15.32 2.76
CA LYS A 46 -9.85 -16.69 2.42
C LYS A 46 -9.02 -17.32 3.55
N PRO A 47 -8.96 -18.65 3.67
CA PRO A 47 -8.09 -19.30 4.64
C PRO A 47 -6.60 -19.12 4.27
N TRP A 48 -5.80 -18.58 5.20
CA TRP A 48 -4.35 -18.40 5.09
C TRP A 48 -3.57 -19.40 5.96
N GLY A 49 -4.15 -20.58 6.20
CA GLY A 49 -3.60 -21.57 7.13
C GLY A 49 -3.75 -21.11 8.58
N PRO A 50 -2.68 -21.06 9.39
CA PRO A 50 -2.76 -20.64 10.78
C PRO A 50 -2.88 -19.11 10.94
N LEU A 51 -2.74 -18.36 9.84
CA LEU A 51 -2.82 -16.90 9.82
C LEU A 51 -4.26 -16.44 9.60
N THR A 52 -4.64 -15.38 10.31
CA THR A 52 -5.85 -14.60 10.04
C THR A 52 -5.44 -13.16 9.77
N LEU A 53 -5.95 -12.60 8.68
CA LEU A 53 -5.68 -11.22 8.27
C LEU A 53 -6.96 -10.42 8.47
N VAL A 54 -6.88 -9.33 9.24
CA VAL A 54 -8.02 -8.44 9.50
C VAL A 54 -7.64 -7.04 9.06
N ARG A 55 -8.39 -6.49 8.12
CA ARG A 55 -8.22 -5.10 7.69
C ARG A 55 -8.99 -4.16 8.60
N GLY A 56 -8.34 -3.09 9.03
CA GLY A 56 -8.97 -1.95 9.69
C GLY A 56 -9.66 -1.01 8.69
N GLU A 57 -10.21 0.07 9.22
CA GLU A 57 -10.86 1.10 8.42
C GLU A 57 -9.90 1.77 7.44
N VAL A 58 -10.44 2.21 6.30
CA VAL A 58 -9.67 2.92 5.28
C VAL A 58 -9.77 4.41 5.53
N GLU A 59 -8.62 5.04 5.69
CA GLU A 59 -8.46 6.49 5.71
C GLU A 59 -8.02 6.98 4.33
N ILE A 60 -8.56 8.13 3.90
CA ILE A 60 -8.09 8.83 2.71
C ILE A 60 -7.02 9.82 3.14
N ILE A 61 -5.82 9.71 2.58
CA ILE A 61 -4.74 10.67 2.83
C ILE A 61 -4.91 11.86 1.89
N ASP A 62 -5.03 13.06 2.46
CA ASP A 62 -5.08 14.28 1.64
C ASP A 62 -3.71 14.65 1.08
N VAL A 63 -3.59 14.64 -0.24
CA VAL A 63 -2.37 15.02 -0.96
C VAL A 63 -2.78 16.05 -2.01
N PRO A 64 -2.49 17.35 -1.81
CA PRO A 64 -3.05 18.45 -2.61
C PRO A 64 -2.87 18.32 -4.12
N HIS A 65 -1.78 17.69 -4.57
CA HIS A 65 -1.43 17.57 -5.99
C HIS A 65 -1.84 16.24 -6.62
N LYS A 66 -2.56 15.36 -5.91
CA LYS A 66 -3.01 14.07 -6.45
C LYS A 66 -4.50 14.11 -6.76
N LEU A 67 -4.84 13.92 -8.03
CA LEU A 67 -6.23 13.76 -8.48
C LEU A 67 -6.92 12.57 -7.81
N ILE A 68 -6.20 11.45 -7.68
CA ILE A 68 -6.66 10.27 -6.94
C ILE A 68 -5.84 10.20 -5.64
N LYS A 69 -6.51 10.41 -4.51
CA LYS A 69 -5.87 10.42 -3.19
C LYS A 69 -5.47 9.00 -2.76
N PRO A 70 -4.30 8.82 -2.10
CA PRO A 70 -3.91 7.54 -1.52
C PRO A 70 -4.86 7.10 -0.41
N ARG A 71 -4.87 5.81 -0.13
CA ARG A 71 -5.62 5.19 0.96
C ARG A 71 -4.64 4.59 1.95
N ARG A 72 -4.96 4.66 3.24
CA ARG A 72 -4.18 4.04 4.31
C ARG A 72 -5.09 3.26 5.22
N PHE A 73 -4.62 2.11 5.67
CA PHE A 73 -5.30 1.31 6.67
C PHE A 73 -4.29 0.44 7.40
N ASP A 74 -4.68 -0.08 8.55
CA ASP A 74 -3.88 -1.07 9.25
C ASP A 74 -4.42 -2.47 8.99
N MET A 75 -3.50 -3.42 8.85
CA MET A 75 -3.79 -4.85 8.80
C MET A 75 -3.28 -5.50 10.08
N THR A 76 -4.17 -6.19 10.79
CA THR A 76 -3.81 -7.01 11.94
C THR A 76 -3.58 -8.44 11.47
N VAL A 77 -2.42 -8.99 11.81
CA VAL A 77 -2.05 -10.39 11.55
C VAL A 77 -2.17 -11.16 12.85
N LEU A 78 -3.02 -12.18 12.83
CA LEU A 78 -3.16 -13.13 13.93
C LEU A 78 -2.57 -14.47 13.53
N LEU A 79 -1.95 -15.16 14.50
CA LEU A 79 -1.50 -16.55 14.37
C LEU A 79 -2.24 -17.38 15.40
N ASN A 80 -3.03 -18.37 14.95
CA ASN A 80 -3.88 -19.18 15.82
C ASN A 80 -4.75 -18.34 16.77
N SER A 81 -5.35 -17.26 16.22
CA SER A 81 -6.18 -16.28 16.95
C SER A 81 -5.45 -15.38 17.97
N VAL A 82 -4.12 -15.44 18.04
CA VAL A 82 -3.31 -14.52 18.85
C VAL A 82 -2.79 -13.39 17.99
N ASN A 83 -2.96 -12.14 18.44
CA ASN A 83 -2.43 -10.96 17.75
C ASN A 83 -0.90 -11.04 17.68
N LEU A 84 -0.37 -11.19 16.47
CA LEU A 84 1.06 -11.26 16.22
C LEU A 84 1.62 -9.87 15.97
N ARG A 85 1.00 -9.12 15.05
CA ARG A 85 1.49 -7.81 14.62
C ARG A 85 0.40 -6.98 13.93
N ARG A 86 0.50 -5.65 14.07
CA ARG A 86 -0.20 -4.66 13.24
C ARG A 86 0.77 -4.11 12.19
N VAL A 87 0.32 -4.03 10.94
CA VAL A 87 1.09 -3.56 9.79
C VAL A 87 0.31 -2.43 9.13
N GLN A 88 0.91 -1.26 8.97
CA GLN A 88 0.29 -0.18 8.23
C GLN A 88 0.51 -0.37 6.73
N ILE A 89 -0.56 -0.21 5.96
CA ILE A 89 -0.54 -0.35 4.50
C ILE A 89 -0.99 0.98 3.89
N GLU A 90 -0.17 1.51 2.98
CA GLU A 90 -0.54 2.62 2.13
C GLU A 90 -0.68 2.17 0.67
N VAL A 91 -1.80 2.53 0.06
CA VAL A 91 -2.13 2.21 -1.32
C VAL A 91 -2.20 3.51 -2.13
N SER A 92 -1.27 3.67 -3.05
CA SER A 92 -1.21 4.82 -3.96
C SER A 92 -1.59 4.42 -5.39
N PRO A 93 -2.23 5.32 -6.16
CA PRO A 93 -2.50 5.08 -7.58
C PRO A 93 -1.20 5.15 -8.37
N ARG A 94 -1.02 4.27 -9.36
CA ARG A 94 0.14 4.34 -10.25
C ARG A 94 0.12 5.63 -11.06
N ARG A 95 1.18 6.43 -10.90
CA ARG A 95 1.46 7.56 -11.79
C ARG A 95 1.72 7.03 -13.21
N ARG A 96 0.91 7.42 -14.18
CA ARG A 96 1.28 7.25 -15.60
C ARG A 96 2.39 8.26 -15.91
N PRO A 97 3.49 7.86 -16.55
CA PRO A 97 4.42 8.84 -17.10
C PRO A 97 3.67 9.65 -18.18
N GLY A 98 3.66 10.98 -18.06
CA GLY A 98 3.29 11.88 -19.17
C GLY A 98 1.88 12.49 -19.21
N ARG A 99 1.13 12.63 -18.09
CA ARG A 99 -0.14 13.39 -18.13
C ARG A 99 -0.37 14.47 -17.07
N ASP A 100 0.57 14.68 -16.14
CA ASP A 100 0.42 15.70 -15.09
C ASP A 100 1.63 16.66 -15.02
N ASN A 101 2.16 17.07 -16.19
CA ASN A 101 3.04 18.24 -16.28
C ASN A 101 2.40 19.23 -17.29
N ALA A 102 1.32 19.89 -16.89
CA ALA A 102 1.14 21.29 -17.24
C ALA A 102 1.83 22.13 -16.16
N GLU A 103 3.13 21.90 -16.00
CA GLU A 103 3.99 22.84 -15.29
C GLU A 103 4.14 24.02 -16.24
N GLN A 104 3.47 25.12 -15.94
CA GLN A 104 3.72 26.39 -16.62
C GLN A 104 5.17 26.76 -16.36
N THR A 105 6.04 26.49 -17.32
CA THR A 105 7.36 27.10 -17.38
C THR A 105 7.13 28.61 -17.56
N PRO A 106 7.61 29.50 -16.67
CA PRO A 106 7.58 30.91 -16.97
C PRO A 106 8.42 31.15 -18.23
N SER A 107 7.84 31.86 -19.19
CA SER A 107 8.51 32.25 -20.44
C SER A 107 9.71 33.17 -20.15
N PRO A 108 10.76 33.12 -21.00
CA PRO A 108 12.08 33.71 -20.73
C PRO A 108 12.08 35.23 -20.53
#